data_AF-A0AAV7CY76-F1
#
_entry.id   AF-A0AAV7CY76-F1
#
_cell.length_a   1.000
_cell.length_b   1.000
_cell.length_c   1.000
_cell.angle_alpha   90.00
_cell.angle_beta   90.00
_cell.angle_gamma   90.00
#
_symmetry.space_group_name_H-M   'P 1'
#
loop_
_entity.id
_entity.type
_entity.pdbx_description
1 polymer ?
#
loop_
_entity_poly.entity_id
_entity_poly.type
_entity_poly.pdbx_seq_one_letter_code
_entity_poly.pdbx_strand_id
1 'polypeptide(L)'
;MDFLRDLFSRTLGIGTPEKVLDELSLEGVGRFLLSGKCKNVVFMVGAGISTSAGIPDFRSPGSGLYANLQKYNLPYPEAIFEIGFFKQNPEPFFALARELYPGQFKPTICHYFIKLMKEKGLLLRCYTQNIDTLERVAGLTTDDLVEAHGTFHTSHCIGTFCGEEYQLPWMKEKIFSDLIPKCDKCNSLVKPDIVFFGESLPSRFFSALKSVSC
;
A
#
# COMPACT_ATOMS: atom_id res chain seq x y z
N MET A 1 -29.40 -7.89 27.69
CA MET A 1 -28.97 -6.52 27.33
C MET A 1 -29.61 -6.06 26.02
N ASP A 2 -29.84 -6.95 25.05
CA ASP A 2 -30.41 -6.59 23.74
C ASP A 2 -31.84 -6.05 23.83
N PHE A 3 -32.68 -6.58 24.72
CA PHE A 3 -34.05 -6.09 24.92
C PHE A 3 -34.12 -4.61 25.34
N LEU A 4 -33.24 -4.18 26.25
CA LEU A 4 -33.18 -2.78 26.69
C LEU A 4 -32.64 -1.87 25.57
N ARG A 5 -31.63 -2.33 24.81
CA ARG A 5 -31.14 -1.61 23.63
C ARG A 5 -32.22 -1.42 22.57
N ASP A 6 -32.97 -2.48 22.29
CA ASP A 6 -34.06 -2.47 21.30
C ASP A 6 -35.21 -1.53 21.73
N LEU A 7 -35.55 -1.54 23.03
CA LEU A 7 -36.55 -0.65 23.60
C LEU A 7 -36.11 0.81 23.49
N PHE A 8 -34.88 1.14 23.91
CA PHE A 8 -34.34 2.51 23.83
C PHE A 8 -34.22 3.02 22.39
N SER A 9 -33.83 2.16 21.44
CA SER A 9 -33.76 2.51 20.01
C SER A 9 -35.14 2.87 19.46
N ARG A 10 -36.17 2.06 19.78
CA ARG A 10 -37.55 2.30 19.36
C ARG A 10 -38.15 3.57 19.97
N THR A 11 -37.87 3.86 21.26
CA THR A 11 -38.40 5.05 21.94
C THR A 11 -37.77 6.35 21.42
N LEU A 12 -36.53 6.32 20.95
CA LEU A 12 -35.81 7.48 20.42
C LEU A 12 -35.99 7.70 18.90
N GLY A 13 -36.78 6.87 18.22
CA GLY A 13 -36.92 6.94 16.75
C GLY A 13 -35.63 6.61 15.99
N ILE A 14 -34.62 6.11 16.69
CA ILE A 14 -33.38 5.62 16.10
C ILE A 14 -33.69 4.18 15.69
N GLY A 15 -34.02 3.96 14.42
CA GLY A 15 -34.30 2.62 13.91
C GLY A 15 -33.22 1.63 14.37
N THR A 16 -33.62 0.40 14.71
CA THR A 16 -32.66 -0.66 15.01
C THR A 16 -31.70 -0.77 13.83
N PRO A 17 -30.37 -0.74 14.05
CA PRO A 17 -29.42 -0.80 12.94
C PRO A 17 -29.72 -2.04 12.10
N GLU A 18 -29.94 -1.83 10.81
CA GLU A 18 -30.29 -2.92 9.90
C GLU A 18 -29.16 -3.96 9.94
N LYS A 19 -29.52 -5.19 10.32
CA LYS A 19 -28.55 -6.28 10.42
C LYS A 19 -28.19 -6.72 9.01
N VAL A 20 -27.03 -6.27 8.51
CA VAL A 20 -26.55 -6.55 7.15
C VAL A 20 -26.12 -8.01 6.98
N LEU A 21 -25.35 -8.53 7.94
CA LEU A 21 -24.91 -9.93 7.96
C LEU A 21 -25.89 -10.76 8.80
N ASP A 22 -26.22 -11.96 8.34
CA ASP A 22 -27.05 -12.90 9.11
C ASP A 22 -26.30 -13.45 10.34
N GLU A 23 -25.00 -13.69 10.21
CA GLU A 23 -24.08 -14.08 11.29
C GLU A 23 -22.68 -13.45 11.11
N LEU A 24 -21.93 -13.34 12.21
CA LEU A 24 -20.57 -12.77 12.23
C LEU A 24 -19.51 -13.87 11.97
N SER A 25 -19.59 -14.50 10.80
CA SER A 25 -18.67 -15.55 10.36
C SER A 25 -18.19 -15.28 8.93
N LEU A 26 -17.18 -16.03 8.46
CA LEU A 26 -16.77 -15.97 7.05
C LEU A 26 -17.87 -16.47 6.12
N GLU A 27 -18.65 -17.46 6.55
CA GLU A 27 -19.80 -18.00 5.83
C GLU A 27 -20.90 -16.94 5.68
N GLY A 28 -21.17 -16.16 6.74
CA GLY A 28 -22.11 -15.04 6.70
C GLY A 28 -21.66 -13.94 5.74
N VAL A 29 -20.38 -13.58 5.76
CA VAL A 29 -19.79 -12.64 4.78
C VAL A 29 -19.91 -13.20 3.36
N GLY A 30 -19.61 -14.49 3.16
CA GLY A 30 -19.74 -15.16 1.87
C GLY A 30 -21.17 -15.13 1.33
N ARG A 31 -22.18 -15.43 2.17
CA ARG A 31 -23.60 -15.32 1.79
C ARG A 31 -23.98 -13.88 1.44
N PHE A 32 -23.48 -12.89 2.19
CA PHE A 32 -23.74 -11.49 1.87
C PHE A 32 -23.13 -11.05 0.53
N LEU A 33 -21.89 -11.45 0.24
CA LEU A 33 -21.22 -11.20 -1.05
C LEU A 33 -21.99 -11.81 -2.22
N LEU A 34 -22.56 -13.01 -2.03
CA LEU A 34 -23.32 -13.73 -3.06
C LEU A 34 -24.79 -13.27 -3.18
N SER A 35 -25.31 -12.50 -2.22
CA SER A 35 -26.73 -12.11 -2.16
C SER A 35 -27.18 -11.12 -3.25
N GLY A 36 -26.24 -10.52 -3.99
CA GLY A 36 -26.50 -9.41 -4.92
C GLY A 36 -26.75 -8.05 -4.26
N LYS A 37 -26.82 -8.00 -2.92
CA LYS A 37 -26.91 -6.73 -2.16
C LYS A 37 -25.55 -6.03 -2.04
N CYS A 38 -24.47 -6.79 -1.95
CA CYS A 38 -23.11 -6.25 -1.93
C CYS A 38 -22.64 -5.99 -3.37
N LYS A 39 -22.42 -4.72 -3.72
CA LYS A 39 -22.01 -4.32 -5.09
C LYS A 39 -20.62 -3.70 -5.16
N ASN A 40 -20.17 -3.10 -4.05
CA ASN A 40 -18.95 -2.32 -3.97
C ASN A 40 -18.12 -2.79 -2.78
N VAL A 41 -17.05 -3.52 -3.06
CA VAL A 41 -16.11 -4.03 -2.05
C VAL A 41 -14.83 -3.21 -2.09
N VAL A 42 -14.44 -2.68 -0.94
CA VAL A 42 -13.16 -2.00 -0.75
C VAL A 42 -12.21 -2.93 0.00
N PHE A 43 -11.03 -3.13 -0.56
CA PHE A 43 -9.93 -3.82 0.11
C PHE A 43 -9.00 -2.79 0.74
N MET A 44 -8.60 -3.04 1.99
CA MET A 44 -7.58 -2.28 2.70
C MET A 44 -6.49 -3.25 3.13
N VAL A 45 -5.33 -3.16 2.50
CA VAL A 45 -4.26 -4.15 2.63
C VAL A 45 -2.93 -3.52 3.03
N GLY A 46 -2.06 -4.33 3.62
CA GLY A 46 -0.71 -3.96 4.01
C GLY A 46 0.21 -5.17 3.98
N ALA A 47 1.40 -5.05 4.58
CA ALA A 47 2.51 -5.98 4.33
C ALA A 47 2.18 -7.46 4.58
N GLY A 48 1.24 -7.75 5.49
CA GLY A 48 0.78 -9.10 5.79
C GLY A 48 0.39 -9.93 4.55
N ILE A 49 -0.21 -9.31 3.53
CA ILE A 49 -0.64 -10.02 2.31
C ILE A 49 0.54 -10.45 1.42
N SER A 50 1.72 -9.86 1.62
CA SER A 50 2.96 -10.10 0.85
C SER A 50 3.98 -10.97 1.58
N THR A 51 3.77 -11.26 2.88
CA THR A 51 4.69 -12.11 3.66
C THR A 51 4.92 -13.49 3.06
N SER A 52 3.86 -14.14 2.55
CA SER A 52 3.97 -15.44 1.88
C SER A 52 4.57 -15.38 0.47
N ALA A 53 4.79 -14.18 -0.07
CA ALA A 53 5.59 -13.98 -1.28
C ALA A 53 7.10 -13.97 -0.98
N GLY A 54 7.50 -13.97 0.30
CA GLY A 54 8.91 -13.84 0.72
C GLY A 54 9.36 -12.41 0.98
N ILE A 55 8.43 -11.44 0.96
CA ILE A 55 8.71 -10.04 1.33
C ILE A 55 8.47 -9.91 2.84
N PRO A 56 9.49 -9.62 3.65
CA PRO A 56 9.29 -9.44 5.09
C PRO A 56 8.37 -8.25 5.34
N ASP A 57 7.55 -8.35 6.38
CA ASP A 57 6.86 -7.17 6.87
C ASP A 57 7.88 -6.23 7.57
N PHE A 58 7.44 -5.05 7.98
CA PHE A 58 8.35 -4.11 8.63
C PHE A 58 8.65 -4.48 10.09
N ARG A 59 7.68 -5.07 10.80
CA ARG A 59 7.62 -5.03 12.28
C ARG A 59 7.71 -6.38 12.97
N SER A 60 7.63 -7.51 12.26
CA SER A 60 7.65 -8.83 12.90
C SER A 60 8.97 -9.05 13.65
N PRO A 61 8.94 -9.45 14.93
CA PRO A 61 10.16 -9.73 15.69
C PRO A 61 10.97 -10.86 15.03
N GLY A 62 12.28 -10.62 14.81
CA GLY A 62 13.23 -11.61 14.28
C GLY A 62 13.18 -11.84 12.76
N SER A 63 12.07 -11.55 12.08
CA SER A 63 11.94 -11.71 10.62
C SER A 63 11.60 -10.43 9.86
N GLY A 64 11.08 -9.41 10.56
CA GLY A 64 10.70 -8.14 9.99
C GLY A 64 11.92 -7.33 9.55
N LEU A 65 11.70 -6.44 8.59
CA LEU A 65 12.76 -5.68 7.94
C LEU A 65 13.61 -4.91 8.96
N TYR A 66 12.98 -4.26 9.94
CA TYR A 66 13.66 -3.49 10.98
C TYR A 66 14.64 -4.29 11.84
N ALA A 67 14.42 -5.59 12.03
CA ALA A 67 15.35 -6.45 12.75
C ALA A 67 16.67 -6.68 11.98
N ASN A 68 16.63 -6.54 10.66
CA ASN A 68 17.75 -6.82 9.75
C ASN A 68 18.46 -5.56 9.23
N LEU A 69 18.09 -4.37 9.71
CA LEU A 69 18.68 -3.09 9.28
C LEU A 69 19.96 -2.71 10.03
N GLN A 70 20.42 -3.50 11.01
CA GLN A 70 21.60 -3.17 11.82
C GLN A 70 22.86 -2.90 10.98
N LYS A 71 22.98 -3.55 9.81
CA LYS A 71 24.07 -3.34 8.84
C LYS A 71 24.17 -1.92 8.28
N TYR A 72 23.11 -1.12 8.36
CA TYR A 72 23.05 0.23 7.81
C TYR A 72 23.42 1.34 8.81
N ASN A 73 23.78 0.98 10.04
CA ASN A 73 24.18 1.92 11.10
C ASN A 73 23.19 3.11 11.26
N LEU A 74 21.90 2.81 11.26
CA LEU A 74 20.83 3.79 11.38
C LEU A 74 20.69 4.27 12.83
N PRO A 75 20.28 5.54 13.07
CA PRO A 75 20.02 6.02 14.43
C PRO A 75 18.84 5.28 15.10
N TYR A 76 17.86 4.85 14.29
CA TYR A 76 16.75 3.97 14.63
C TYR A 76 16.18 3.37 13.33
N PRO A 77 15.47 2.23 13.37
CA PRO A 77 15.09 1.48 12.17
C PRO A 77 14.24 2.27 11.16
N GLU A 78 13.31 3.11 11.64
CA GLU A 78 12.40 3.89 10.81
C GLU A 78 13.12 5.00 10.03
N ALA A 79 14.32 5.42 10.46
CA ALA A 79 15.07 6.52 9.84
C ALA A 79 15.33 6.30 8.34
N ILE A 80 15.48 5.05 7.90
CA ILE A 80 15.69 4.70 6.49
C ILE A 80 14.51 5.12 5.59
N PHE A 81 13.32 5.30 6.17
CA PHE A 81 12.10 5.75 5.50
C PHE A 81 11.69 7.17 5.89
N GLU A 82 12.56 7.96 6.53
CA GLU A 82 12.30 9.37 6.81
C GLU A 82 12.88 10.28 5.71
N ILE A 83 12.08 11.23 5.21
CA ILE A 83 12.52 12.09 4.10
C ILE A 83 13.71 12.96 4.46
N GLY A 84 13.80 13.40 5.72
CA GLY A 84 14.91 14.20 6.23
C GLY A 84 16.22 13.43 6.26
N PHE A 85 16.18 12.16 6.67
CA PHE A 85 17.33 11.27 6.69
C PHE A 85 17.75 10.89 5.27
N PHE A 86 16.80 10.49 4.41
CA PHE A 86 17.05 10.11 3.01
C PHE A 86 17.78 11.20 2.21
N LYS A 87 17.40 12.47 2.39
CA LYS A 87 18.04 13.60 1.70
C LYS A 87 19.53 13.76 2.08
N GLN A 88 19.90 13.35 3.29
CA GLN A 88 21.27 13.46 3.82
C GLN A 88 22.08 12.19 3.57
N ASN A 89 21.46 11.02 3.72
CA ASN A 89 22.07 9.70 3.64
C ASN A 89 21.17 8.77 2.79
N PRO A 90 21.15 8.91 1.46
CA PRO A 90 20.30 8.10 0.58
C PRO A 90 20.80 6.65 0.42
N GLU A 91 22.07 6.38 0.69
CA GLU A 91 22.74 5.10 0.43
C GLU A 91 22.05 3.90 1.12
N PRO A 92 21.67 3.96 2.42
CA PRO A 92 20.98 2.85 3.08
C PRO A 92 19.69 2.45 2.39
N PHE A 93 18.88 3.44 2.00
CA PHE A 93 17.62 3.20 1.32
C PHE A 93 17.83 2.52 -0.03
N PHE A 94 18.79 2.98 -0.85
CA PHE A 94 19.03 2.37 -2.16
C PHE A 94 19.65 0.98 -2.06
N ALA A 95 20.52 0.75 -1.07
CA ALA A 95 21.04 -0.58 -0.78
C ALA A 95 19.91 -1.55 -0.39
N LEU A 96 18.96 -1.09 0.44
CA LEU A 96 17.77 -1.85 0.79
C LEU A 96 16.83 -2.06 -0.42
N ALA A 97 16.59 -1.03 -1.22
CA ALA A 97 15.71 -1.10 -2.39
C ALA A 97 16.23 -2.11 -3.43
N ARG A 98 17.55 -2.28 -3.53
CA ARG A 98 18.17 -3.33 -4.35
C ARG A 98 17.83 -4.74 -3.85
N GLU A 99 17.84 -4.95 -2.53
CA GLU A 99 17.50 -6.23 -1.91
C GLU A 99 16.01 -6.59 -2.06
N LEU A 100 15.15 -5.58 -2.14
CA LEU A 100 13.69 -5.75 -2.23
C LEU A 100 13.13 -5.57 -3.65
N TYR A 101 13.98 -5.49 -4.67
CA TYR A 101 13.59 -5.01 -5.99
C TYR A 101 12.49 -5.88 -6.67
N PRO A 102 11.45 -5.29 -7.28
CA PRO A 102 10.36 -6.02 -7.95
C PRO A 102 10.83 -6.99 -9.05
N GLY A 103 10.17 -8.15 -9.14
CA GLY A 103 10.46 -9.22 -10.12
C GLY A 103 11.11 -10.47 -9.53
N GLN A 104 11.51 -10.42 -8.26
CA GLN A 104 11.90 -11.62 -7.51
C GLN A 104 10.72 -12.32 -6.83
N PHE A 105 9.58 -11.62 -6.70
CA PHE A 105 8.43 -12.06 -5.91
C PHE A 105 7.21 -12.24 -6.79
N LYS A 106 6.37 -13.22 -6.43
CA LYS A 106 5.10 -13.51 -7.11
C LYS A 106 3.93 -13.07 -6.24
N PRO A 107 2.83 -12.55 -6.81
CA PRO A 107 1.64 -12.22 -6.04
C PRO A 107 1.11 -13.44 -5.28
N THR A 108 0.56 -13.20 -4.09
CA THR A 108 0.02 -14.25 -3.23
C THR A 108 -1.43 -14.60 -3.58
N ILE A 109 -1.98 -15.65 -2.98
CA ILE A 109 -3.41 -16.00 -3.10
C ILE A 109 -4.31 -14.81 -2.75
N CYS A 110 -3.92 -14.00 -1.75
CA CYS A 110 -4.68 -12.80 -1.37
C CYS A 110 -4.74 -11.78 -2.51
N HIS A 111 -3.62 -11.51 -3.19
CA HIS A 111 -3.58 -10.60 -4.34
C HIS A 111 -4.50 -11.10 -5.48
N TYR A 112 -4.42 -12.39 -5.79
CA TYR A 112 -5.27 -12.99 -6.83
C TYR A 112 -6.75 -13.04 -6.41
N PHE A 113 -7.06 -13.12 -5.12
CA PHE A 113 -8.43 -12.99 -4.64
C PHE A 113 -8.99 -11.58 -4.91
N ILE A 114 -8.19 -10.53 -4.69
CA ILE A 114 -8.60 -9.16 -5.05
C ILE A 114 -8.80 -9.03 -6.57
N LYS A 115 -7.92 -9.64 -7.37
CA LYS A 115 -8.10 -9.72 -8.83
C LYS A 115 -9.40 -10.45 -9.22
N LEU A 116 -9.74 -11.54 -8.54
CA LEU A 116 -10.99 -12.26 -8.76
C LEU A 116 -12.21 -11.37 -8.45
N MET A 117 -12.16 -10.59 -7.36
CA MET A 117 -13.24 -9.65 -7.03
C MET A 117 -13.41 -8.57 -8.10
N LYS A 118 -12.31 -8.11 -8.73
CA LYS A 118 -12.37 -7.25 -9.92
C LYS A 118 -13.06 -7.96 -11.09
N GLU A 119 -12.66 -9.18 -11.41
CA GLU A 119 -13.24 -9.95 -12.53
C GLU A 119 -14.72 -10.26 -12.33
N LYS A 120 -15.17 -10.35 -11.07
CA LYS A 120 -16.58 -10.49 -10.70
C LYS A 120 -17.34 -9.16 -10.66
N GLY A 121 -16.69 -8.03 -10.93
CA GLY A 121 -17.32 -6.70 -10.93
C GLY A 121 -17.71 -6.20 -9.54
N LEU A 122 -17.12 -6.75 -8.48
CA LEU A 122 -17.41 -6.38 -7.09
C LEU A 122 -16.36 -5.45 -6.49
N LEU A 123 -15.15 -5.38 -7.06
CA LEU A 123 -14.10 -4.51 -6.56
C LEU A 123 -14.43 -3.04 -6.88
N LEU A 124 -14.64 -2.23 -5.84
CA LEU A 124 -14.69 -0.77 -5.96
C LEU A 124 -13.28 -0.17 -5.95
N ARG A 125 -12.46 -0.59 -4.98
CA ARG A 125 -11.09 -0.09 -4.83
C ARG A 125 -10.23 -1.01 -3.97
N CYS A 126 -8.94 -1.06 -4.24
CA CYS A 126 -7.93 -1.62 -3.37
C CYS A 126 -7.02 -0.48 -2.86
N TYR A 127 -7.10 -0.19 -1.57
CA TYR A 127 -6.17 0.68 -0.86
C TYR A 127 -5.04 -0.18 -0.31
N THR A 128 -3.83 0.03 -0.80
CA THR A 128 -2.65 -0.70 -0.34
C THR A 128 -1.66 0.23 0.35
N GLN A 129 -1.14 -0.22 1.48
CA GLN A 129 0.02 0.38 2.15
C GLN A 129 1.35 -0.14 1.60
N ASN A 130 1.31 -1.18 0.76
CA ASN A 130 2.48 -1.81 0.20
C ASN A 130 3.05 -0.96 -0.94
N ILE A 131 4.35 -1.11 -1.15
CA ILE A 131 5.11 -0.48 -2.24
C ILE A 131 5.68 -1.54 -3.20
N ASP A 132 5.46 -2.82 -2.93
CA ASP A 132 6.05 -3.96 -3.65
C ASP A 132 5.50 -4.18 -5.08
N THR A 133 4.41 -3.50 -5.44
CA THR A 133 3.72 -3.56 -6.74
C THR A 133 3.03 -4.88 -7.09
N LEU A 134 2.93 -5.83 -6.15
CA LEU A 134 2.36 -7.16 -6.41
C LEU A 134 0.88 -7.11 -6.82
N GLU A 135 0.13 -6.08 -6.42
CA GLU A 135 -1.23 -5.82 -6.87
C GLU A 135 -1.29 -5.57 -8.38
N ARG A 136 -0.34 -4.80 -8.92
CA ARG A 136 -0.23 -4.53 -10.36
C ARG A 136 0.17 -5.79 -11.12
N VAL A 137 1.12 -6.56 -10.58
CA VAL A 137 1.55 -7.85 -11.15
C VAL A 137 0.39 -8.86 -11.16
N ALA A 138 -0.50 -8.82 -10.16
CA ALA A 138 -1.72 -9.64 -10.15
C ALA A 138 -2.78 -9.18 -11.17
N GLY A 139 -2.59 -8.03 -11.82
CA GLY A 139 -3.46 -7.51 -12.88
C GLY A 139 -4.47 -6.46 -12.43
N LEU A 140 -4.27 -5.82 -11.28
CA LEU A 140 -5.01 -4.60 -10.92
C LEU A 140 -4.45 -3.41 -11.70
N THR A 141 -5.36 -2.56 -12.20
CA THR A 141 -5.05 -1.36 -12.97
C THR A 141 -4.95 -0.15 -12.06
N THR A 142 -4.45 0.97 -12.59
CA THR A 142 -4.39 2.24 -11.86
C THR A 142 -5.76 2.67 -11.33
N ASP A 143 -6.84 2.39 -12.07
CA ASP A 143 -8.20 2.69 -11.62
C ASP A 143 -8.63 1.89 -10.40
N ASP A 144 -8.23 0.63 -10.26
CA ASP A 144 -8.59 -0.17 -9.09
C ASP A 144 -7.82 0.27 -7.84
N LEU A 145 -6.62 0.83 -8.03
CA LEU A 145 -5.64 0.99 -6.96
C LEU A 145 -5.60 2.40 -6.36
N VAL A 146 -5.36 2.41 -5.06
CA VAL A 146 -4.84 3.55 -4.30
C VAL A 146 -3.61 3.05 -3.54
N GLU A 147 -2.44 3.31 -4.11
CA GLU A 147 -1.14 3.06 -3.48
C GLU A 147 -0.90 4.16 -2.43
N ALA A 148 -1.41 3.96 -1.22
CA ALA A 148 -1.49 4.99 -0.18
C ALA A 148 -0.10 5.46 0.27
N HIS A 149 0.89 4.56 0.27
CA HIS A 149 2.29 4.87 0.54
C HIS A 149 3.12 4.98 -0.75
N GLY A 150 2.47 5.27 -1.87
CA GLY A 150 3.15 5.48 -3.14
C GLY A 150 3.66 4.20 -3.78
N THR A 151 4.56 4.32 -4.76
CA THR A 151 4.93 3.21 -5.64
C THR A 151 6.38 3.28 -6.10
N PHE A 152 7.00 2.12 -6.36
CA PHE A 152 8.28 2.04 -7.07
C PHE A 152 8.12 2.17 -8.60
N HIS A 153 6.89 2.18 -9.12
CA HIS A 153 6.63 2.20 -10.56
C HIS A 153 7.19 3.45 -11.27
N THR A 154 7.15 4.58 -10.59
CA THR A 154 7.67 5.87 -11.06
C THR A 154 8.58 6.49 -9.99
N SER A 155 9.39 7.47 -10.40
CA SER A 155 10.33 8.17 -9.54
C SER A 155 10.44 9.62 -9.99
N HIS A 156 10.65 10.54 -9.07
CA HIS A 156 10.78 11.96 -9.40
C HIS A 156 12.06 12.58 -8.83
N CYS A 157 12.62 13.52 -9.60
CA CYS A 157 13.64 14.43 -9.12
C CYS A 157 13.09 15.29 -7.97
N ILE A 158 13.76 15.27 -6.82
CA ILE A 158 13.36 16.07 -5.65
C ILE A 158 13.97 17.48 -5.62
N GLY A 159 14.60 17.91 -6.72
CA GLY A 159 15.09 19.28 -6.87
C GLY A 159 13.91 20.26 -6.97
N THR A 160 13.96 21.34 -6.18
CA THR A 160 12.84 22.27 -5.91
C THR A 160 12.09 22.77 -7.15
N PHE A 161 12.76 22.93 -8.30
CA PHE A 161 12.17 23.46 -9.54
C PHE A 161 12.31 22.50 -10.72
N CYS A 162 12.49 21.21 -10.47
CA CYS A 162 12.70 20.21 -11.51
C CYS A 162 11.51 19.26 -11.64
N GLY A 163 11.32 18.35 -10.69
CA GLY A 163 10.22 17.38 -10.74
C GLY A 163 10.25 16.46 -11.97
N GLU A 164 11.42 16.24 -12.58
CA GLU A 164 11.54 15.31 -13.72
C GLU A 164 11.14 13.89 -13.31
N GLU A 165 10.26 13.27 -14.09
CA GLU A 165 9.80 11.89 -13.90
C GLU A 165 10.77 10.89 -14.57
N TYR A 166 11.03 9.80 -13.86
CA TYR A 166 11.83 8.66 -14.30
C TYR A 166 11.04 7.37 -14.13
N GLN A 167 11.05 6.53 -15.16
CA GLN A 167 10.35 5.24 -15.15
C GLN A 167 11.15 4.16 -14.41
N LEU A 168 10.45 3.13 -13.93
CA LEU A 168 11.03 1.97 -13.24
C LEU A 168 12.32 1.41 -13.89
N PRO A 169 12.43 1.24 -15.24
CA PRO A 169 13.65 0.72 -15.86
C PRO A 169 14.90 1.61 -15.62
N TRP A 170 14.73 2.94 -15.63
CA TRP A 170 15.83 3.87 -15.35
C TRP A 170 16.27 3.74 -13.89
N MET A 171 15.31 3.71 -12.96
CA MET A 171 15.59 3.54 -11.53
C MET A 171 16.26 2.19 -11.25
N LYS A 172 15.83 1.13 -11.95
CA LYS A 172 16.46 -0.20 -11.90
C LYS A 172 17.94 -0.13 -12.23
N GLU A 173 18.26 0.46 -13.38
CA GLU A 173 19.64 0.56 -13.85
C GLU A 173 20.53 1.24 -12.80
N LYS A 174 20.07 2.35 -12.21
CA LYS A 174 20.83 3.07 -11.18
C LYS A 174 21.03 2.24 -9.91
N ILE A 175 19.95 1.65 -9.39
CA ILE A 175 19.99 0.82 -8.17
C ILE A 175 20.92 -0.39 -8.33
N PHE A 176 20.88 -1.09 -9.48
CA PHE A 176 21.71 -2.27 -9.72
C PHE A 176 23.15 -1.95 -10.14
N SER A 177 23.45 -0.70 -10.51
CA SER A 177 24.81 -0.23 -10.79
C SER A 177 25.51 0.35 -9.55
N ASP A 178 24.90 0.23 -8.37
CA ASP A 178 25.38 0.83 -7.11
C ASP A 178 25.62 2.35 -7.20
N LEU A 179 24.86 3.01 -8.07
CA LEU A 179 24.89 4.46 -8.23
C LEU A 179 23.71 5.09 -7.51
N ILE A 180 23.97 6.16 -6.75
CA ILE A 180 22.90 6.99 -6.20
C ILE A 180 22.19 7.70 -7.35
N PRO A 181 20.87 7.50 -7.55
CA PRO A 181 20.14 8.11 -8.65
C PRO A 181 20.17 9.64 -8.58
N LYS A 182 20.73 10.26 -9.61
CA LYS A 182 20.78 11.71 -9.80
C LYS A 182 20.04 12.08 -11.07
N CYS A 183 19.38 13.23 -11.04
CA CYS A 183 18.61 13.75 -12.15
C CYS A 183 19.55 14.25 -13.26
N ASP A 184 19.32 13.79 -14.49
CA ASP A 184 20.10 14.14 -15.68
C ASP A 184 20.00 15.65 -16.02
N LYS A 185 18.95 16.35 -15.55
CA LYS A 185 18.72 17.78 -15.83
C LYS A 185 19.36 18.72 -14.82
N CYS A 186 19.36 18.38 -13.53
CA CYS A 186 19.75 19.29 -12.46
C CYS A 186 20.64 18.67 -11.38
N ASN A 187 21.05 17.42 -11.55
CA ASN A 187 21.94 16.67 -10.65
C ASN A 187 21.43 16.53 -9.20
N SER A 188 20.17 16.84 -8.94
CA SER A 188 19.51 16.57 -7.65
C SER A 188 19.20 15.09 -7.50
N LEU A 189 18.91 14.63 -6.28
CA LEU A 189 18.48 13.24 -6.05
C LEU A 189 17.19 12.92 -6.80
N VAL A 190 17.09 11.69 -7.31
CA VAL A 190 15.84 11.13 -7.80
C VAL A 190 15.35 10.12 -6.77
N LYS A 191 14.10 10.26 -6.33
CA LYS A 191 13.48 9.38 -5.32
C LYS A 191 12.36 8.58 -5.97
N PRO A 192 12.23 7.28 -5.69
CA PRO A 192 11.00 6.55 -5.99
C PRO A 192 9.78 7.25 -5.39
N ASP A 193 8.64 7.14 -6.06
CA ASP A 193 7.39 7.79 -5.65
C ASP A 193 6.71 7.08 -4.47
N ILE A 194 7.49 6.48 -3.58
CA ILE A 194 7.04 5.96 -2.29
C ILE A 194 6.97 7.12 -1.28
N VAL A 195 6.01 7.06 -0.37
CA VAL A 195 5.80 8.10 0.65
C VAL A 195 6.69 7.78 1.85
N PHE A 196 7.67 8.64 2.10
CA PHE A 196 8.50 8.58 3.29
C PHE A 196 7.76 9.23 4.47
N PHE A 197 8.13 8.86 5.70
CA PHE A 197 7.72 9.60 6.88
C PHE A 197 8.13 11.08 6.75
N GLY A 198 7.18 11.97 7.04
CA GLY A 198 7.31 13.41 6.83
C GLY A 198 6.79 13.90 5.47
N GLU A 199 6.36 13.01 4.56
CA GLU A 199 5.72 13.39 3.30
C GLU A 199 4.19 13.26 3.37
N SER A 200 3.49 14.03 2.54
CA SER A 200 2.04 13.90 2.35
C SER A 200 1.70 12.66 1.54
N LEU A 201 0.57 12.01 1.85
CA LEU A 201 0.02 10.95 1.01
C LEU A 201 -0.34 11.49 -0.39
N PRO A 202 -0.40 10.64 -1.43
CA PRO A 202 -0.72 11.07 -2.79
C PRO A 202 -2.11 11.69 -2.87
N SER A 203 -2.31 12.71 -3.71
CA SER A 203 -3.62 13.36 -3.91
C SER A 203 -4.75 12.37 -4.25
N ARG A 204 -4.41 11.29 -4.95
CA ARG A 204 -5.33 10.19 -5.30
C ARG A 204 -5.93 9.51 -4.06
N PHE A 205 -5.18 9.40 -2.97
CA PHE A 205 -5.70 8.84 -1.72
C PHE A 205 -6.91 9.64 -1.23
N PHE A 206 -6.77 10.96 -1.14
CA PHE A 206 -7.82 11.86 -0.66
C PHE A 206 -9.00 11.98 -1.63
N SER A 207 -8.73 12.02 -2.95
CA SER A 207 -9.81 12.09 -3.94
C SER A 207 -10.61 10.79 -3.99
N ALA A 208 -9.96 9.63 -3.88
CA ALA A 208 -10.63 8.33 -3.89
C ALA A 208 -11.49 8.11 -2.64
N LEU A 209 -11.10 8.60 -1.46
CA LEU A 209 -11.92 8.50 -0.24
C LEU A 209 -13.33 9.07 -0.45
N LYS A 210 -13.47 10.15 -1.24
CA LYS A 210 -14.78 10.74 -1.55
C LYS A 210 -15.71 9.80 -2.31
N SER A 211 -15.15 8.84 -3.06
CA SER A 211 -15.94 7.85 -3.84
C SER A 211 -16.45 6.67 -3.01
N VAL A 212 -15.95 6.49 -1.78
CA VAL A 212 -16.36 5.40 -0.88
C VAL A 212 -17.49 5.84 0.07
N SER A 213 -17.66 7.15 0.28
CA SER A 213 -18.56 7.71 1.28
C SER A 213 -19.98 8.05 0.78
N CYS A 214 -20.39 7.57 -0.39
CA CYS A 214 -21.67 7.89 -1.03
C CYS A 214 -22.53 6.65 -1.24
#